data_AF-A0A962N564-F1
#
_entry.id   AF-A0A962N564-F1
#
_cell.length_a   1.000
_cell.length_b   1.000
_cell.length_c   1.000
_cell.angle_alpha   90.00
_cell.angle_beta   90.00
_cell.angle_gamma   90.00
#
_symmetry.space_group_name_H-M   'P 1'
#
loop_
_entity.id
_entity.type
_entity.pdbx_description
1 polymer ?
#
loop_
_entity_poly.entity_id
_entity_poly.type
_entity_poly.pdbx_seq_one_letter_code
_entity_poly.pdbx_strand_id
1 'polypeptide(L)' 'GGPTQTHLPGPNAIDHGVNSACLPDDQRGLDRPKDGDGDGQPVCDVGAVEAIDDDTIFANGYE' A
#
# COMPACT_ATOMS: atom_id res chain seq x y z
N GLY A 1 8.76 -5.95 -4.44
CA GLY A 1 9.30 -6.51 -5.69
C GLY A 1 9.86 -5.38 -6.51
N GLY A 2 11.01 -5.60 -7.16
CA GLY A 2 11.84 -4.67 -7.95
C GLY A 2 13.20 -5.34 -8.20
N PRO A 3 14.14 -4.77 -8.97
CA PRO A 3 15.48 -5.35 -9.15
C PRO A 3 16.32 -5.38 -7.86
N THR A 4 15.84 -4.74 -6.80
CA THR A 4 16.39 -4.76 -5.45
C THR A 4 15.44 -5.49 -4.50
N GLN A 5 16.00 -6.15 -3.48
CA GLN A 5 15.22 -6.80 -2.43
C GLN A 5 14.28 -5.78 -1.79
N THR A 6 12.98 -5.97 -2.00
CA THR A 6 11.94 -5.10 -1.46
C THR A 6 11.16 -5.91 -0.44
N HIS A 7 11.26 -5.51 0.82
CA HIS A 7 10.38 -6.03 1.86
C HIS A 7 8.96 -5.52 1.61
N LEU A 8 7.96 -6.35 1.91
CA LEU A 8 6.61 -5.85 2.03
C LEU A 8 6.58 -4.75 3.12
N PRO A 9 5.80 -3.68 2.92
CA PRO A 9 5.48 -2.74 3.99
C PRO A 9 4.92 -3.52 5.19
N GLY A 10 5.40 -3.21 6.39
CA GLY A 10 4.74 -3.67 7.61
C GLY A 10 3.44 -2.89 7.84
N PRO A 11 2.57 -3.32 8.77
CA PRO A 11 1.28 -2.67 9.02
C PRO A 11 1.40 -1.18 9.40
N ASN A 12 2.48 -0.77 10.08
CA ASN A 12 2.72 0.64 10.41
C ASN A 12 3.15 1.50 9.21
N ALA A 13 3.39 0.89 8.06
CA ALA A 13 3.74 1.58 6.82
C ALA A 13 2.56 1.65 5.85
N ILE A 14 1.57 0.76 5.97
CA ILE A 14 0.38 0.73 5.11
C ILE A 14 -0.49 1.94 5.44
N ASP A 15 -0.91 2.72 4.46
CA ASP A 15 -1.84 3.86 4.61
C ASP A 15 -1.44 4.94 5.63
N HIS A 16 -0.14 5.03 5.94
CA HIS A 16 0.41 5.97 6.93
C HIS A 16 1.27 7.09 6.32
N GLY A 17 1.28 7.23 4.99
CA GLY A 17 2.00 8.28 4.27
C GLY A 17 1.26 9.62 4.22
N VAL A 18 1.72 10.50 3.33
CA VAL A 18 1.13 11.83 3.10
C VAL A 18 0.85 11.97 1.61
N ASN A 19 -0.42 11.89 1.22
CA ASN A 19 -0.84 11.84 -0.20
C ASN A 19 -0.28 13.00 -1.05
N SER A 20 -0.15 14.20 -0.49
CA SER A 20 0.41 15.35 -1.22
C SER A 20 1.92 15.28 -1.48
N ALA A 21 2.63 14.40 -0.76
CA ALA A 21 4.06 14.16 -0.93
C ALA A 21 4.36 12.87 -1.70
N CYS A 22 3.32 12.08 -2.01
CA CYS A 22 3.47 10.82 -2.70
C CYS A 22 3.64 11.02 -4.20
N LEU A 23 4.56 10.23 -4.76
CA LEU A 23 4.72 10.15 -6.20
C LEU A 23 3.51 9.41 -6.81
N PRO A 24 3.17 9.68 -8.09
CA PRO A 24 2.06 9.01 -8.76
C PRO A 24 2.21 7.49 -8.80
N ASP A 25 3.46 7.00 -8.86
CA ASP A 25 3.79 5.59 -9.01
C ASP A 25 4.78 5.13 -7.94
N ASP A 26 4.69 3.86 -7.54
CA ASP A 26 5.70 3.19 -6.72
C ASP A 26 6.90 2.72 -7.58
N GLN A 27 7.94 2.14 -6.97
CA GLN A 27 9.13 1.72 -7.77
C GLN A 27 8.87 0.57 -8.78
N ARG A 28 7.68 -0.07 -8.76
CA ARG A 28 7.24 -1.10 -9.72
C ARG A 28 6.48 -0.47 -10.88
N GLY A 29 6.14 0.82 -10.80
CA GLY A 29 5.23 1.48 -11.72
C GLY A 29 3.75 1.20 -11.42
N LEU A 30 3.39 0.94 -10.16
CA LEU A 30 2.00 0.85 -9.74
C LEU A 30 1.51 2.20 -9.19
N ASP A 31 0.32 2.61 -9.62
CA ASP A 31 -0.33 3.85 -9.15
C ASP A 31 -0.47 3.92 -7.62
N ARG A 32 -0.44 5.15 -7.10
CA ARG A 32 -0.64 5.55 -5.69
C ARG A 32 -1.57 6.77 -5.62
N PRO A 33 -2.29 7.01 -4.50
CA PRO A 33 -2.45 6.15 -3.34
C PRO A 33 -3.46 5.02 -3.58
N LYS A 34 -3.27 3.90 -2.90
CA LYS A 34 -4.24 2.80 -2.77
C LYS A 34 -4.73 2.71 -1.34
N ASP A 35 -5.79 1.94 -1.16
CA ASP A 35 -6.32 1.58 0.15
C ASP A 35 -5.76 0.20 0.47
N GLY A 36 -4.70 0.17 1.26
CA GLY A 36 -3.93 -1.02 1.57
C GLY A 36 -4.37 -1.75 2.83
N ASP A 37 -5.13 -1.08 3.71
CA ASP A 37 -5.72 -1.65 4.94
C ASP A 37 -7.22 -1.95 4.83
N GLY A 38 -7.87 -1.48 3.77
CA GLY A 38 -9.25 -1.79 3.43
C GLY A 38 -10.28 -0.97 4.19
N ASP A 39 -9.91 0.16 4.80
CA ASP A 39 -10.81 1.02 5.57
C ASP A 39 -11.67 1.97 4.71
N GLY A 40 -11.43 2.01 3.40
CA GLY A 40 -12.11 2.87 2.44
C GLY A 40 -11.48 4.25 2.26
N GLN A 41 -10.30 4.51 2.85
CA GLN A 41 -9.54 5.76 2.73
C GLN A 41 -8.18 5.52 2.05
N PRO A 42 -8.07 5.73 0.73
CA PRO A 42 -6.79 5.57 0.04
C PRO A 42 -5.74 6.56 0.56
N VAL A 43 -4.71 6.04 1.22
CA VAL A 43 -3.54 6.81 1.68
C VAL A 43 -2.29 6.08 1.21
N CYS A 44 -1.30 6.80 0.69
CA CYS A 44 -0.10 6.12 0.20
C CYS A 44 0.70 5.49 1.35
N ASP A 45 1.37 4.38 1.07
CA ASP A 45 2.25 3.73 2.02
C ASP A 45 3.54 4.52 2.31
N VAL A 46 4.12 4.31 3.49
CA VAL A 46 5.47 4.76 3.78
C VAL A 46 6.48 3.81 3.11
N GLY A 47 7.13 4.28 2.05
CA GLY A 47 8.22 3.57 1.41
C GLY A 47 8.10 3.50 -0.11
N ALA A 48 8.85 2.56 -0.69
CA ALA A 48 9.03 2.46 -2.15
C ALA A 48 7.97 1.60 -2.85
N VAL A 49 7.10 0.93 -2.09
CA VAL A 49 6.14 -0.08 -2.55
C VAL A 49 4.79 0.30 -1.95
N GLU A 50 3.75 0.26 -2.79
CA GLU A 50 2.36 0.36 -2.33
C GLU A 50 1.78 -1.05 -2.10
N ALA A 51 1.22 -1.30 -0.93
CA ALA A 51 0.40 -2.45 -0.66
C ALA A 51 -0.83 -2.39 -1.56
N ILE A 52 -1.16 -3.53 -2.16
CA ILE A 52 -2.38 -3.71 -2.93
C ILE A 52 -3.17 -4.68 -2.10
N ASP A 53 -4.32 -4.24 -1.60
CA ASP A 53 -5.19 -5.11 -0.84
C ASP A 53 -5.83 -6.11 -1.80
N ASP A 54 -5.18 -7.26 -1.97
CA ASP A 54 -5.76 -8.45 -2.63
C ASP A 54 -6.65 -9.22 -1.63
N ASP A 55 -6.73 -8.76 -0.37
CA ASP A 55 -7.31 -9.47 0.76
C ASP A 55 -8.56 -8.80 1.36
N THR A 56 -9.18 -7.86 0.63
CA THR A 56 -10.56 -7.40 0.92
C THR A 56 -11.60 -8.54 0.92
N ILE A 57 -11.22 -9.75 0.48
CA ILE A 57 -12.04 -10.96 0.59
C ILE A 57 -12.03 -11.52 2.03
N PHE A 58 -10.98 -11.27 2.84
CA PHE A 58 -10.90 -11.74 4.24
C PHE A 58 -10.67 -10.64 5.29
N ALA A 59 -10.56 -9.36 4.90
CA ALA A 59 -10.36 -8.22 5.81
C ALA A 59 -11.40 -8.11 6.96
N ASN A 60 -12.60 -8.67 6.78
CA ASN A 60 -13.68 -8.63 7.77
C ASN A 60 -13.78 -9.91 8.64
N GLY A 61 -12.82 -10.85 8.54
CA GLY A 61 -12.77 -11.99 9.44
C GLY A 61 -13.91 -13.00 9.33
N TYR A 62 -14.40 -13.29 8.12
CA TYR A 62 -15.30 -14.43 7.87
C TYR A 62 -14.51 -15.75 8.06
N GLU A 63 -14.88 -16.72 8.89
CA GLU A 63 -16.01 -17.66 8.72
C GLU A 63 -16.34 -17.98 7.25
#